data_AF-A0A368VZ70-F1
#
_entry.id   AF-A0A368VZ70-F1
#
_cell.length_a   1.000
_cell.length_b   1.000
_cell.length_c   1.000
_cell.angle_alpha   90.00
_cell.angle_beta   90.00
_cell.angle_gamma   90.00
#
_symmetry.space_group_name_H-M   'P 1'
#
loop_
_entity.id
_entity.type
_entity.pdbx_description
1 polymer ?
#
loop_
_entity_poly.entity_id
_entity_poly.type
_entity_poly.pdbx_seq_one_letter_code
_entity_poly.pdbx_strand_id
1 'polypeptide(L)' 'MYAWIWRKLPGATGIKLVEAALLVVVVVALLLFVVFPWIEPTLPFTDPTAGS' A
#
# COMPACT_ATOMS: atom_id res chain seq x y z
N MET A 1 -28.62 10.17 15.52
CA MET A 1 -28.29 8.76 15.22
C MET A 1 -26.98 8.54 14.47
N TYR A 2 -26.33 9.54 13.84
CA TYR A 2 -24.94 9.38 13.35
C TYR A 2 -23.87 9.80 14.39
N ALA A 3 -24.23 10.63 15.36
CA ALA A 3 -23.30 11.18 16.35
C ALA A 3 -22.63 10.14 17.29
N TRP A 4 -23.17 8.93 17.42
CA TRP A 4 -22.62 7.88 18.28
C TRP A 4 -21.40 7.18 17.64
N ILE A 5 -21.37 7.05 16.31
CA ILE A 5 -20.19 6.53 15.57
C ILE A 5 -19.01 7.50 15.68
N TRP A 6 -19.27 8.81 15.73
CA TRP A 6 -18.23 9.84 15.75
C TRP A 6 -17.58 10.01 17.12
N ARG A 7 -18.22 9.54 18.19
CA ARG A 7 -17.73 9.62 19.58
C ARG A 7 -16.91 8.41 20.04
N LYS A 8 -16.90 7.31 19.28
CA LYS A 8 -16.26 6.05 19.68
C LYS A 8 -14.85 5.84 19.15
N LEU A 9 -14.34 6.79 18.36
CA LEU A 9 -13.00 6.73 17.83
C LEU A 9 -12.15 7.80 18.53
N PRO A 10 -11.09 7.40 19.26
CA PRO A 10 -10.18 8.36 19.88
C PRO A 10 -9.36 9.03 18.78
N GLY A 11 -9.70 10.29 18.50
CA GLY A 11 -9.04 11.11 17.48
C GLY A 11 -10.03 11.73 16.49
N ALA A 12 -9.83 13.02 16.19
CA ALA A 12 -10.61 13.77 15.21
C ALA A 12 -10.67 13.04 13.86
N THR A 13 -11.69 13.30 13.06
CA THR A 13 -11.91 12.73 11.71
C THR A 13 -10.67 12.74 10.83
N GLY A 14 -9.81 13.74 11.00
CA GLY A 14 -8.50 13.83 10.33
C GLY A 14 -7.56 12.67 10.66
N ILE A 15 -7.52 12.20 11.92
CA ILE A 15 -6.66 11.07 12.33
C ILE A 15 -7.10 9.78 11.65
N LYS A 16 -8.41 9.53 11.50
CA LYS A 16 -8.92 8.36 10.77
C LYS A 16 -8.56 8.39 9.29
N LEU A 17 -8.64 9.58 8.67
CA LEU A 17 -8.22 9.80 7.29
C LEU A 17 -6.72 9.53 7.13
N VAL A 18 -5.91 10.00 8.08
CA VAL A 18 -4.46 9.76 8.10
C VAL A 18 -4.16 8.28 8.29
N GLU A 19 -4.86 7.58 9.18
CA GLU A 19 -4.68 6.14 9.40
C GLU A 19 -5.07 5.32 8.16
N ALA A 20 -6.20 5.64 7.52
CA ALA A 20 -6.61 5.01 6.27
C ALA A 20 -5.60 5.29 5.14
N ALA A 21 -5.13 6.53 5.01
CA ALA A 21 -4.10 6.89 4.04
C ALA A 21 -2.79 6.16 4.31
N LEU A 22 -2.38 6.03 5.58
CA LEU A 22 -1.19 5.29 5.99
C LEU A 22 -1.30 3.82 5.58
N LEU A 23 -2.43 3.18 5.81
CA LEU A 23 -2.66 1.79 5.39
C LEU A 23 -2.52 1.61 3.89
N VAL A 24 -3.10 2.53 3.09
CA VAL A 24 -2.95 2.52 1.64
C VAL A 24 -1.48 2.66 1.23
N VAL A 25 -0.76 3.60 1.83
CA VAL A 25 0.68 3.80 1.56
C VAL A 25 1.49 2.55 1.91
N VAL A 26 1.19 1.90 3.03
CA VAL A 26 1.85 0.65 3.44
C VAL A 26 1.60 -0.46 2.43
N VAL A 27 0.38 -0.61 1.93
CA VAL A 27 0.06 -1.61 0.90
C VAL A 27 0.79 -1.32 -0.41
N VAL A 28 0.77 -0.06 -0.87
CA VAL A 28 1.50 0.34 -2.08
C VAL A 28 3.00 0.10 -1.94
N ALA A 29 3.58 0.44 -0.78
CA ALA A 29 4.98 0.18 -0.48
C ALA A 29 5.30 -1.32 -0.49
N LEU A 30 4.45 -2.17 0.10
CA LEU A 30 4.61 -3.63 0.04
C LEU A 30 4.56 -4.14 -1.40
N LEU A 31 3.63 -3.66 -2.22
CA LEU A 31 3.53 -4.05 -3.62
C LEU A 31 4.80 -3.67 -4.40
N LEU A 32 5.32 -2.45 -4.19
CA LEU A 32 6.50 -1.97 -4.92
C LEU A 32 7.82 -2.54 -4.41
N PHE A 33 8.01 -2.68 -3.09
CA PHE A 33 9.30 -3.09 -2.51
C PHE A 33 9.41 -4.57 -2.21
N VAL A 34 8.29 -5.31 -2.16
CA VAL A 34 8.30 -6.76 -1.89
C VAL A 34 7.77 -7.54 -3.07
N VAL A 35 6.58 -7.20 -3.58
CA VAL A 35 5.95 -7.98 -4.66
C VAL A 35 6.68 -7.77 -5.98
N PHE A 36 7.05 -6.53 -6.33
CA PHE A 36 7.75 -6.27 -7.58
C PHE A 36 9.11 -6.99 -7.68
N PRO A 37 10.03 -6.94 -6.67
CA PRO A 37 11.28 -7.70 -6.72
C PRO A 37 11.07 -9.22 -6.77
N TRP A 38 9.98 -9.73 -6.19
CA TRP A 38 9.65 -11.14 -6.26
C TRP A 38 9.17 -11.56 -7.66
N ILE A 39 8.48 -10.67 -8.38
CA ILE A 39 7.98 -10.90 -9.75
C ILE A 39 9.05 -10.60 -10.81
N GLU A 40 9.96 -9.65 -10.58
CA GLU A 40 11.06 -9.29 -11.48
C GLU A 40 11.76 -10.48 -12.17
N PRO A 41 12.17 -11.56 -11.47
CA PRO A 41 12.83 -12.71 -12.09
C PRO A 41 11.90 -13.56 -12.98
N THR A 42 10.59 -13.41 -12.85
CA THR A 42 9.60 -14.12 -13.68
C THR A 42 9.20 -13.35 -14.94
N LEU A 43 9.61 -12.09 -15.05
CA LEU A 43 9.30 -11.26 -16.20
C LEU A 43 10.26 -11.60 -17.36
N PRO A 44 9.75 -12.05 -18.52
CA PRO A 44 10.58 -12.47 -19.67
C PRO A 44 11.24 -11.29 -20.41
N PHE A 45 11.35 -10.12 -19.78
CA PHE A 45 11.89 -8.88 -20.36
C PHE A 45 13.10 -8.34 -19.59
N THR A 46 13.41 -8.91 -18.42
CA THR A 46 14.53 -8.48 -17.56
C THR A 46 15.81 -9.27 -17.85
N ASP A 47 15.80 -10.19 -18.80
CA ASP A 47 16.95 -11.01 -19.18
C ASP A 47 17.87 -10.24 -20.16
N PRO A 48 19.03 -9.72 -19.73
CA PRO A 48 19.95 -9.00 -20.61
C PRO A 48 20.63 -9.92 -21.64
N THR A 49 20.44 -11.24 -21.55
CA THR A 49 21.06 -12.23 -22.45
C THR A 49 20.33 -12.42 -23.78
N ALA A 50 19.14 -11.83 -23.96
CA ALA A 50 18.41 -11.88 -25.25
C ALA A 50 19.07 -11.04 -26.38
N GLY A 51 20.22 -10.41 -26.12
CA GLY A 51 20.92 -9.52 -27.05
C GLY A 51 22.43 -9.78 -27.19
N SER A 52 22.90 -11.02 -27.04
CA SER A 52 24.30 -11.41 -27.35
C SER A 52 24.37 -12.66 -28.20
#